data_AF-A0A6X8QQI9-F1
#
_entry.id   AF-A0A6X8QQI9-F1
#
_cell.length_a   1.000
_cell.length_b   1.000
_cell.length_c   1.000
_cell.angle_alpha   90.00
_cell.angle_beta   90.00
_cell.angle_gamma   90.00
#
_symmetry.space_group_name_H-M   'P 1'
#
loop_
_entity.id
_entity.type
_entity.pdbx_description
1 polymer ?
#
loop_
_entity_poly.entity_id
_entity_poly.type
_entity_poly.pdbx_seq_one_letter_code
_entity_poly.pdbx_strand_id
1 'polypeptide(L)'
;MVNRTASAHKGIPTTENPRERPQVNTRTTGKGSGHPPKKLSPLDEWKAGREKAIGNPDWYIYDNTIRKLVSEINRHLSTSKNIEKYKPLDWKLIKAMIWTETGAAVAAWKTRPIQIGNTGDEGIKEVVIPARPRKYNIIIPKTWNTYLINKTDLIRSNPEYNIRAGIALLMIKMSETEKDKIV
;
A
#
# COMPACT_ATOMS: atom_id res chain seq x y z
N MET A 1 -1.56 -39.02 44.08
CA MET A 1 -2.73 -39.47 43.32
C MET A 1 -3.65 -38.28 43.12
N VAL A 2 -3.43 -37.49 42.06
CA VAL A 2 -4.42 -36.54 41.51
C VAL A 2 -4.13 -36.46 40.01
N ASN A 3 -4.98 -37.11 39.21
CA ASN A 3 -4.91 -37.07 37.75
C ASN A 3 -5.40 -35.69 37.26
N ARG A 4 -4.62 -35.03 36.40
CA ARG A 4 -5.11 -33.95 35.53
C ARG A 4 -4.87 -34.34 34.09
N THR A 5 -5.95 -34.77 33.46
CA THR A 5 -6.10 -35.07 32.05
C THR A 5 -5.90 -33.80 31.21
N ALA A 6 -4.99 -33.87 30.24
CA ALA A 6 -4.83 -32.86 29.21
C ALA A 6 -6.06 -32.90 28.27
N SER A 7 -6.76 -31.77 28.15
CA SER A 7 -7.85 -31.62 27.19
C SER A 7 -7.28 -31.20 25.84
N ALA A 8 -7.44 -32.08 24.84
CA ALA A 8 -7.05 -31.86 23.46
C ALA A 8 -8.01 -30.88 22.78
N HIS A 9 -7.50 -29.74 22.32
CA HIS A 9 -8.24 -28.88 21.40
C HIS A 9 -8.23 -29.46 19.99
N LYS A 10 -9.41 -29.90 19.56
CA LYS A 10 -9.77 -30.22 18.18
C LYS A 10 -9.75 -28.96 17.32
N GLY A 11 -9.22 -29.07 16.09
CA GLY A 11 -9.63 -28.22 14.97
C GLY A 11 -8.53 -27.45 14.24
N ILE A 12 -7.41 -28.09 13.88
CA ILE A 12 -6.54 -27.60 12.80
C ILE A 12 -7.05 -28.25 11.52
N PRO A 13 -7.41 -27.51 10.44
CA PRO A 13 -7.63 -28.13 9.14
C PRO A 13 -6.29 -28.60 8.59
N THR A 14 -6.04 -29.91 8.69
CA THR A 14 -4.98 -30.61 7.99
C THR A 14 -5.30 -30.57 6.50
N THR A 15 -4.57 -29.77 5.71
CA THR A 15 -4.59 -29.90 4.26
C THR A 15 -3.68 -31.06 3.88
N GLU A 16 -4.21 -32.27 3.94
CA GLU A 16 -3.65 -33.42 3.25
C GLU A 16 -3.92 -33.27 1.75
N ASN A 17 -2.86 -33.19 0.94
CA ASN A 17 -2.89 -33.77 -0.39
C ASN A 17 -1.47 -34.24 -0.77
N PRO A 18 -1.14 -35.53 -0.58
CA PRO A 18 0.05 -36.12 -1.14
C PRO A 18 -0.29 -36.61 -2.55
N ARG A 19 0.14 -35.88 -3.59
CA ARG A 19 0.10 -36.39 -4.97
C ARG A 19 1.42 -36.15 -5.68
N GLU A 20 2.21 -37.23 -5.65
CA GLU A 20 3.02 -37.79 -6.72
C GLU A 20 3.81 -36.84 -7.62
N ARG A 21 5.15 -36.94 -7.53
CA ARG A 21 6.06 -36.49 -8.58
C ARG A 21 5.98 -37.45 -9.77
N PRO A 22 5.75 -36.98 -11.00
CA PRO A 22 6.17 -37.74 -12.18
C PRO A 22 7.63 -37.42 -12.46
N GLN A 23 8.49 -38.43 -12.42
CA GLN A 23 9.80 -38.38 -13.06
C GLN A 23 9.67 -38.67 -14.56
N VAL A 24 10.24 -37.76 -15.35
CA VAL A 24 10.93 -37.93 -16.65
C VAL A 24 10.14 -38.52 -17.82
N ASN A 25 10.03 -37.77 -18.93
CA ASN A 25 10.48 -38.25 -20.24
C ASN A 25 10.70 -37.14 -21.29
N THR A 26 11.73 -37.38 -22.08
CA THR A 26 12.37 -36.56 -23.12
C THR A 26 11.52 -36.34 -24.39
N ARG A 27 11.73 -35.16 -25.00
CA ARG A 27 11.53 -34.76 -26.42
C ARG A 27 10.22 -35.16 -27.11
N THR A 28 9.43 -34.16 -27.45
CA THR A 28 8.79 -34.08 -28.77
C THR A 28 8.71 -32.63 -29.23
N THR A 29 9.35 -32.34 -30.36
CA THR A 29 9.22 -31.08 -31.10
C THR A 29 7.82 -30.97 -31.67
N GLY A 30 7.00 -30.08 -31.11
CA GLY A 30 5.66 -29.77 -31.59
C GLY A 30 5.54 -28.28 -31.94
N LYS A 31 5.48 -28.01 -33.25
CA LYS A 31 5.11 -26.75 -33.93
C LYS A 31 4.23 -25.82 -33.08
N GLY A 32 4.75 -24.63 -32.77
CA GLY A 32 3.99 -23.57 -32.14
C GLY A 32 2.87 -23.07 -33.05
N SER A 33 1.62 -23.35 -32.68
CA SER A 33 0.48 -22.57 -33.13
C SER A 33 0.53 -21.23 -32.41
N GLY A 34 1.12 -20.23 -33.05
CA GLY A 34 1.17 -18.85 -32.58
C GLY A 34 -0.22 -18.24 -32.53
N HIS A 35 -0.94 -18.45 -31.44
CA HIS A 35 -1.90 -17.46 -30.98
C HIS A 35 -1.15 -16.46 -30.10
N PRO A 36 -1.24 -15.15 -30.38
CA PRO A 36 -0.70 -14.16 -29.45
C PRO A 36 -1.35 -14.39 -28.08
N PRO A 37 -0.58 -14.33 -26.98
CA PRO A 37 -1.15 -14.52 -25.65
C PRO A 37 -2.35 -13.59 -25.49
N LYS A 38 -3.50 -14.18 -25.16
CA LYS A 38 -4.76 -13.44 -25.01
C LYS A 38 -4.52 -12.31 -24.01
N LYS A 39 -4.59 -11.06 -24.49
CA LYS A 39 -4.43 -9.89 -23.62
C LYS A 39 -5.53 -9.94 -22.58
N LEU A 40 -5.15 -10.01 -21.31
CA LEU A 40 -6.09 -10.05 -20.21
C LEU A 40 -6.84 -8.72 -20.11
N SER A 41 -8.03 -8.74 -19.53
CA SER A 41 -8.68 -7.48 -19.15
C SER A 41 -7.87 -6.81 -18.03
N PRO A 42 -7.94 -5.49 -17.84
CA PRO A 42 -7.26 -4.81 -16.74
C PRO A 42 -7.59 -5.41 -15.36
N LEU A 43 -8.84 -5.85 -15.18
CA LEU A 43 -9.27 -6.51 -13.96
C LEU A 43 -8.62 -7.89 -13.77
N ASP A 44 -8.48 -8.67 -14.84
CA ASP A 44 -7.85 -9.99 -14.77
C ASP A 44 -6.33 -9.89 -14.59
N GLU A 45 -5.69 -8.88 -15.19
CA GLU A 45 -4.27 -8.55 -14.93
C GLU A 45 -4.06 -8.21 -13.45
N TRP A 46 -4.93 -7.38 -12.88
CA TRP A 46 -4.88 -7.03 -11.47
C TRP A 46 -5.09 -8.27 -10.57
N LYS A 47 -6.09 -9.11 -10.84
CA LYS A 47 -6.35 -10.35 -10.09
C LYS A 47 -5.15 -11.30 -10.14
N ALA A 48 -4.58 -11.52 -11.33
CA ALA A 48 -3.40 -12.37 -11.50
C ALA A 48 -2.18 -11.80 -10.76
N GLY A 49 -2.03 -10.47 -10.72
CA GLY A 49 -1.02 -9.81 -9.89
C GLY A 49 -1.23 -10.06 -8.40
N ARG A 50 -2.47 -10.01 -7.91
CA ARG A 50 -2.83 -10.29 -6.51
C ARG A 50 -2.56 -11.72 -6.09
N GLU A 51 -2.83 -12.70 -6.95
CA GLU A 51 -2.53 -14.12 -6.65
C GLU A 51 -1.03 -14.33 -6.46
N LYS A 52 -0.19 -13.70 -7.30
CA LYS A 52 1.28 -13.75 -7.20
C LYS A 52 1.84 -13.04 -5.96
N ALA A 53 1.06 -12.17 -5.32
CA ALA A 53 1.48 -11.44 -4.13
C ALA A 53 1.38 -12.28 -2.85
N ILE A 54 0.49 -13.27 -2.82
CA ILE A 54 0.28 -14.12 -1.64
C ILE A 54 1.52 -15.01 -1.47
N GLY A 55 2.18 -14.91 -0.32
CA GLY A 55 3.42 -15.66 -0.03
C GLY A 55 4.70 -15.03 -0.60
N ASN A 56 4.63 -13.94 -1.38
CA ASN A 56 5.82 -13.27 -1.91
C ASN A 56 6.27 -12.11 -1.00
N PRO A 57 7.44 -12.18 -0.34
CA PRO A 57 7.91 -11.17 0.60
C PRO A 57 8.11 -9.77 -0.01
N ASP A 58 8.35 -9.67 -1.32
CA ASP A 58 8.58 -8.37 -2.00
C ASP A 58 7.38 -7.44 -1.91
N TRP A 59 6.17 -7.99 -1.75
CA TRP A 59 4.93 -7.25 -1.58
C TRP A 59 4.72 -6.69 -0.16
N TYR A 60 5.55 -7.10 0.80
CA TYR A 60 5.43 -6.74 2.22
C TYR A 60 6.57 -5.82 2.70
N ILE A 61 7.53 -5.48 1.83
CA ILE A 61 8.74 -4.72 2.22
C ILE A 61 8.42 -3.34 2.83
N TYR A 62 7.26 -2.77 2.52
CA TYR A 62 6.82 -1.48 3.04
C TYR A 62 5.90 -1.57 4.27
N ASP A 63 5.52 -2.75 4.74
CA ASP A 63 4.56 -2.91 5.84
C ASP A 63 5.00 -2.14 7.11
N ASN A 64 6.28 -2.23 7.47
CA ASN A 64 6.82 -1.51 8.64
C ASN A 64 6.81 0.00 8.43
N THR A 65 7.20 0.47 7.24
CA THR A 65 7.17 1.89 6.88
C THR A 65 5.75 2.44 6.93
N ILE A 66 4.79 1.72 6.34
CA ILE A 66 3.38 2.10 6.33
C ILE A 66 2.84 2.18 7.76
N ARG A 67 3.07 1.15 8.59
CA ARG A 67 2.64 1.14 9.99
C ARG A 67 3.22 2.32 10.78
N LYS A 68 4.51 2.61 10.61
CA LYS A 68 5.17 3.76 11.24
C LYS A 68 4.50 5.07 10.85
N LEU A 69 4.38 5.34 9.56
CA LEU A 69 3.82 6.62 9.05
C LEU A 69 2.35 6.79 9.44
N VAL A 70 1.55 5.73 9.35
CA VAL A 70 0.14 5.76 9.76
C VAL A 70 0.02 5.98 11.27
N SER A 71 0.90 5.38 12.08
CA SER A 71 0.94 5.64 13.53
C SER A 71 1.30 7.08 13.86
N GLU A 72 2.21 7.71 13.10
CA GLU A 72 2.55 9.12 13.27
C GLU A 72 1.35 10.05 13.02
N ILE A 73 0.59 9.81 11.93
CA ILE A 73 -0.65 10.54 11.63
C ILE A 73 -1.71 10.28 12.69
N ASN A 74 -1.97 9.01 13.03
CA ASN A 74 -2.98 8.64 14.01
C ASN A 74 -2.69 9.30 15.37
N ARG A 75 -1.43 9.29 15.80
CA ARG A 75 -1.02 9.99 17.02
C ARG A 75 -1.30 11.49 16.92
N HIS A 76 -0.86 12.15 15.84
CA HIS A 76 -1.08 13.58 15.66
C HIS A 76 -2.56 13.96 15.73
N LEU A 77 -3.42 13.25 15.00
CA LEU A 77 -4.84 13.54 14.92
C LEU A 77 -5.59 13.18 16.21
N SER A 78 -5.18 12.12 16.91
CA SER A 78 -5.76 11.77 18.22
C SER A 78 -5.51 12.83 19.30
N THR A 79 -4.44 13.62 19.16
CA THR A 79 -4.11 14.71 20.09
C THR A 79 -4.70 16.06 19.66
N SER A 80 -5.33 16.13 18.49
CA SER A 80 -5.89 17.36 17.96
C SER A 80 -7.21 17.69 18.65
N LYS A 81 -7.24 18.80 19.40
CA LYS A 81 -8.47 19.30 20.05
C LYS A 81 -9.57 19.70 19.06
N ASN A 82 -9.23 19.83 17.77
CA ASN A 82 -10.15 20.24 16.71
C ASN A 82 -10.91 19.07 16.07
N ILE A 83 -10.70 17.83 16.53
CA ILE A 83 -11.30 16.62 15.92
C ILE A 83 -12.03 15.82 17.00
N GLU A 84 -13.35 16.01 17.10
CA GLU A 84 -14.17 15.47 18.18
C GLU A 84 -14.36 13.94 18.12
N LYS A 85 -14.24 13.33 16.94
CA LYS A 85 -14.49 11.89 16.72
C LYS A 85 -13.52 11.30 15.70
N TYR A 86 -12.22 11.45 15.94
CA TYR A 86 -11.20 10.90 15.05
C TYR A 86 -11.31 9.37 14.99
N LYS A 87 -11.48 8.83 13.78
CA LYS A 87 -11.34 7.40 13.50
C LYS A 87 -9.93 7.15 12.98
N PRO A 88 -9.10 6.34 13.66
CA PRO A 88 -7.76 6.04 13.19
C PRO A 88 -7.74 5.46 11.78
N LEU A 89 -6.82 5.93 10.95
CA LEU A 89 -6.52 5.38 9.65
C LEU A 89 -5.96 3.95 9.82
N ASP A 90 -6.56 2.98 9.13
CA ASP A 90 -6.03 1.61 9.07
C ASP A 90 -4.88 1.56 8.08
N TRP A 91 -3.71 1.12 8.54
CA TRP A 91 -2.52 0.94 7.72
C TRP A 91 -2.73 -0.04 6.56
N LYS A 92 -3.68 -0.98 6.69
CA LYS A 92 -4.06 -1.90 5.61
C LYS A 92 -4.70 -1.19 4.42
N LEU A 93 -5.36 -0.04 4.63
CA LEU A 93 -5.89 0.77 3.53
C LEU A 93 -4.74 1.30 2.67
N ILE A 94 -3.71 1.85 3.31
CA ILE A 94 -2.52 2.36 2.60
C ILE A 94 -1.78 1.23 1.88
N LYS A 95 -1.66 0.06 2.52
CA LYS A 95 -1.12 -1.14 1.88
C LYS A 95 -1.93 -1.52 0.62
N ALA A 96 -3.26 -1.52 0.72
CA ALA A 96 -4.14 -1.84 -0.40
C ALA A 96 -4.01 -0.84 -1.54
N MET A 97 -3.88 0.46 -1.24
CA MET A 97 -3.59 1.49 -2.24
C MET A 97 -2.28 1.19 -2.97
N ILE A 98 -1.17 1.02 -2.25
CA ILE A 98 0.14 0.73 -2.84
C ILE A 98 0.14 -0.55 -3.70
N TRP A 99 -0.55 -1.60 -3.25
CA TRP A 99 -0.70 -2.84 -4.01
C TRP A 99 -1.53 -2.66 -5.28
N THR A 100 -2.41 -1.66 -5.33
CA THR A 100 -3.24 -1.34 -6.49
C THR A 100 -2.51 -0.43 -7.47
N GLU A 101 -1.79 0.56 -6.97
CA GLU A 101 -1.10 1.58 -7.78
C GLU A 101 0.12 1.04 -8.55
N THR A 102 0.89 0.14 -7.93
CA THR A 102 2.19 -0.25 -8.50
C THR A 102 2.42 -1.76 -8.46
N GLY A 103 2.35 -2.35 -7.27
CA GLY A 103 2.74 -3.75 -7.03
C GLY A 103 4.24 -4.02 -7.20
N ALA A 104 4.73 -5.11 -6.59
CA ALA A 104 6.16 -5.38 -6.46
C ALA A 104 6.91 -5.70 -7.77
N ALA A 105 6.18 -6.07 -8.82
CA ALA A 105 6.75 -6.41 -10.13
C ALA A 105 7.14 -5.19 -10.97
N VAL A 106 6.67 -3.99 -10.63
CA VAL A 106 6.90 -2.77 -11.41
C VAL A 106 8.11 -2.02 -10.85
N ALA A 107 8.99 -1.50 -11.72
CA ALA A 107 10.21 -0.82 -11.30
C ALA A 107 9.95 0.38 -10.36
N ALA A 108 8.82 1.08 -10.57
CA ALA A 108 8.37 2.16 -9.71
C ALA A 108 8.09 1.72 -8.26
N TRP A 109 7.93 0.43 -7.97
CA TRP A 109 7.77 -0.09 -6.60
C TRP A 109 8.89 0.39 -5.69
N LYS A 110 10.13 0.40 -6.20
CA LYS A 110 11.33 0.71 -5.43
C LYS A 110 11.50 2.19 -5.11
N THR A 111 10.80 3.08 -5.81
CA THR A 111 11.01 4.53 -5.73
C THR A 111 9.73 5.31 -5.47
N ARG A 112 8.62 4.94 -6.13
CA ARG A 112 7.32 5.61 -6.10
C ARG A 112 6.14 4.61 -5.96
N PRO A 113 6.06 3.84 -4.87
CA PRO A 113 5.05 2.78 -4.71
C PRO A 113 3.59 3.26 -4.68
N ILE A 114 3.32 4.53 -4.37
CA ILE A 114 1.97 5.15 -4.44
C ILE A 114 1.86 6.19 -5.56
N GLN A 115 2.80 6.18 -6.50
CA GLN A 115 2.78 6.93 -7.77
C GLN A 115 2.71 8.46 -7.68
N ILE A 116 2.87 9.05 -6.49
CA ILE A 116 2.96 10.51 -6.33
C ILE A 116 4.22 11.06 -6.99
N GLY A 117 4.08 12.18 -7.69
CA GLY A 117 5.15 12.94 -8.34
C GLY A 117 5.53 12.42 -9.73
N ASN A 118 4.70 11.58 -10.35
CA ASN A 118 4.83 11.27 -11.77
C ASN A 118 4.73 12.53 -12.65
N THR A 119 5.22 12.47 -13.89
CA THR A 119 5.17 13.62 -14.81
C THR A 119 3.71 14.07 -15.00
N GLY A 120 3.44 15.35 -14.74
CA GLY A 120 2.09 15.92 -14.81
C GLY A 120 1.21 15.68 -13.57
N ASP A 121 1.75 15.07 -12.51
CA ASP A 121 1.01 14.89 -11.25
C ASP A 121 0.89 16.23 -10.50
N GLU A 122 -0.31 16.79 -10.51
CA GLU A 122 -0.67 18.00 -9.76
C GLU A 122 -0.92 17.71 -8.27
N GLY A 123 -1.22 16.47 -7.89
CA GLY A 123 -1.49 16.08 -6.50
C GLY A 123 -0.28 16.28 -5.58
N ILE A 124 0.94 16.19 -6.11
CA ILE A 124 2.14 16.54 -5.33
C ILE A 124 2.12 18.01 -4.88
N LYS A 125 1.54 18.94 -5.66
CA LYS A 125 1.51 20.36 -5.32
C LYS A 125 0.67 20.62 -4.08
N GLU A 126 -0.45 19.89 -3.91
CA GLU A 126 -1.29 20.01 -2.73
C GLU A 126 -0.58 19.64 -1.42
N VAL A 127 0.40 18.73 -1.53
CA VAL A 127 1.19 18.25 -0.40
C VAL A 127 2.37 19.19 -0.10
N VAL A 128 3.03 19.70 -1.13
CA VAL A 128 4.30 20.45 -0.98
C VAL A 128 4.11 21.97 -0.94
N ILE A 129 3.00 22.47 -1.47
CA ILE A 129 2.61 23.89 -1.45
C ILE A 129 1.15 23.97 -0.97
N PRO A 130 0.90 23.84 0.35
CA PRO A 130 -0.46 23.79 0.86
C PRO A 130 -1.17 25.14 0.70
N ALA A 131 -2.20 25.19 -0.15
CA ALA A 131 -3.00 26.39 -0.38
C ALA A 131 -3.67 26.94 0.89
N ARG A 132 -3.95 26.07 1.87
CA ARG A 132 -4.53 26.42 3.18
C ARG A 132 -3.65 25.95 4.34
N PRO A 133 -2.54 26.66 4.67
CA PRO A 133 -1.55 26.19 5.63
C PRO A 133 -2.11 25.92 7.04
N ARG A 134 -3.10 26.70 7.49
CA ARG A 134 -3.74 26.49 8.81
C ARG A 134 -4.47 25.14 8.86
N LYS A 135 -5.25 24.82 7.83
CA LYS A 135 -5.97 23.54 7.73
C LYS A 135 -4.99 22.38 7.55
N TYR A 136 -3.99 22.56 6.70
CA TYR A 136 -2.92 21.58 6.50
C TYR A 136 -2.25 21.19 7.83
N ASN A 137 -1.88 22.17 8.67
CA ASN A 137 -1.21 21.91 9.96
C ASN A 137 -2.12 21.26 11.03
N ILE A 138 -3.44 21.20 10.82
CA ILE A 138 -4.35 20.42 11.67
C ILE A 138 -4.32 18.94 11.28
N ILE A 139 -4.06 18.65 10.00
CA ILE A 139 -4.16 17.32 9.40
C ILE A 139 -2.79 16.63 9.37
N ILE A 140 -1.75 17.40 9.03
CA ILE A 140 -0.40 16.90 8.79
C ILE A 140 0.52 17.36 9.91
N PRO A 141 1.26 16.44 10.56
CA PRO A 141 2.23 16.79 11.60
C PRO A 141 3.28 17.74 11.04
N LYS A 142 3.59 18.83 11.75
CA LYS A 142 4.60 19.81 11.33
C LYS A 142 5.98 19.17 11.07
N THR A 143 6.31 18.09 11.78
CA THR A 143 7.55 17.31 11.56
C THR A 143 7.64 16.70 10.17
N TRP A 144 6.51 16.51 9.48
CA TRP A 144 6.49 16.00 8.12
C TRP A 144 6.95 17.03 7.08
N ASN A 145 6.97 18.33 7.41
CA ASN A 145 7.44 19.38 6.48
C ASN A 145 8.90 19.17 6.05
N THR A 146 9.75 18.60 6.92
CA THR A 146 11.14 18.25 6.56
C THR A 146 11.20 17.26 5.38
N TYR A 147 10.19 16.39 5.26
CA TYR A 147 10.14 15.37 4.22
C TYR A 147 9.34 15.81 3.00
N LEU A 148 8.23 16.52 3.23
CA LEU A 148 7.27 16.88 2.20
C LEU A 148 7.59 18.21 1.52
N ILE A 149 8.08 19.20 2.26
CA ILE A 149 8.30 20.57 1.76
C ILE A 149 9.79 20.83 1.56
N ASN A 150 10.61 20.54 2.56
CA ASN A 150 12.04 20.86 2.52
C ASN A 150 12.86 19.90 1.64
N LYS A 151 12.29 18.75 1.29
CA LYS A 151 12.95 17.67 0.54
C LYS A 151 12.04 17.07 -0.53
N THR A 152 11.26 17.92 -1.18
CA THR A 152 10.25 17.56 -2.19
C THR A 152 10.79 16.63 -3.29
N ASP A 153 12.03 16.81 -3.74
CA ASP A 153 12.62 15.97 -4.80
C ASP A 153 12.71 14.49 -4.42
N LEU A 154 12.85 14.18 -3.13
CA LEU A 154 12.90 12.80 -2.64
C LEU A 154 11.56 12.08 -2.74
N ILE A 155 10.43 12.78 -2.89
CA ILE A 155 9.12 12.16 -3.11
C ILE A 155 9.12 11.29 -4.38
N ARG A 156 9.93 11.65 -5.39
CA ARG A 156 9.99 10.96 -6.69
C ARG A 156 10.99 9.80 -6.75
N SER A 157 11.87 9.68 -5.76
CA SER A 157 13.01 8.76 -5.78
C SER A 157 13.14 7.92 -4.50
N ASN A 158 12.49 8.30 -3.41
CA ASN A 158 12.52 7.58 -2.14
C ASN A 158 11.13 7.06 -1.75
N PRO A 159 10.97 5.74 -1.54
CA PRO A 159 9.66 5.14 -1.28
C PRO A 159 9.04 5.60 0.04
N GLU A 160 9.81 5.87 1.10
CA GLU A 160 9.24 6.39 2.36
C GLU A 160 8.65 7.79 2.15
N TYR A 161 9.33 8.65 1.38
CA TYR A 161 8.85 10.00 1.07
C TYR A 161 7.62 9.94 0.17
N ASN A 162 7.62 9.04 -0.81
CA ASN A 162 6.47 8.81 -1.68
C ASN A 162 5.23 8.33 -0.89
N ILE A 163 5.40 7.33 -0.01
CA ILE A 163 4.31 6.83 0.84
C ILE A 163 3.82 7.92 1.79
N ARG A 164 4.74 8.69 2.39
CA ARG A 164 4.39 9.83 3.26
C ARG A 164 3.56 10.87 2.49
N ALA A 165 3.94 11.20 1.26
CA ALA A 165 3.20 12.13 0.41
C ALA A 165 1.81 11.59 0.04
N GLY A 166 1.69 10.30 -0.31
CA GLY A 166 0.40 9.69 -0.60
C GLY A 166 -0.54 9.64 0.61
N ILE A 167 -0.01 9.35 1.81
CA ILE A 167 -0.79 9.45 3.06
C ILE A 167 -1.24 10.91 3.28
N ALA A 168 -0.34 11.88 3.12
CA ALA A 168 -0.68 13.29 3.30
C ALA A 168 -1.78 13.75 2.35
N LEU A 169 -1.68 13.41 1.06
CA LEU A 169 -2.70 13.73 0.06
C LEU A 169 -4.04 13.07 0.40
N LEU A 170 -4.04 11.80 0.77
CA LEU A 170 -5.26 11.10 1.20
C LEU A 170 -5.94 11.84 2.36
N MET A 171 -5.18 12.20 3.40
CA MET A 171 -5.73 12.87 4.58
C MET A 171 -6.23 14.28 4.26
N ILE A 172 -5.55 15.02 3.38
CA ILE A 172 -6.02 16.32 2.88
C ILE A 172 -7.37 16.14 2.19
N LYS A 173 -7.47 15.22 1.21
CA LYS A 173 -8.71 14.96 0.47
C LYS A 173 -9.85 14.49 1.37
N MET A 174 -9.58 13.60 2.32
CA MET A 174 -10.58 13.13 3.29
C MET A 174 -11.07 14.23 4.23
N SER A 175 -10.33 15.33 4.37
CA SER A 175 -10.71 16.48 5.20
C SER A 175 -11.45 17.57 4.42
N GLU A 176 -11.47 17.52 3.08
CA GLU A 176 -12.10 18.53 2.25
C GLU A 176 -13.62 18.50 2.39
N THR A 177 -14.20 19.67 2.62
CA THR A 177 -15.65 19.90 2.57
C THR A 177 -16.04 20.36 1.17
N GLU A 178 -17.34 20.36 0.82
CA GLU A 178 -17.77 20.86 -0.49
C GLU A 178 -17.36 22.32 -0.76
N LYS A 179 -17.32 23.16 0.29
CA LYS A 179 -16.83 24.54 0.18
C LYS A 179 -15.34 24.62 -0.15
N ASP A 180 -14.59 23.59 0.24
CA ASP A 180 -13.15 23.54 0.00
C ASP A 180 -12.81 23.27 -1.47
N LYS A 181 -13.74 22.68 -2.25
CA LYS A 181 -13.55 22.24 -3.65
C LYS A 181 -13.83 23.33 -4.69
N ILE A 182 -14.41 24.46 -4.29
CA ILE A 182 -14.89 25.53 -5.20
C ILE A 182 -13.87 26.68 -5.32
N VAL A 183 -12.73 26.59 -4.63
CA VAL A 183 -11.68 27.63 -4.58
C VAL A 183 -10.48 27.20 -5.40
#